data_AF-A0A7C5WRI6-F1
#
_entry.id   AF-A0A7C5WRI6-F1
#
_cell.length_a   1.000
_cell.length_b   1.000
_cell.length_c   1.000
_cell.angle_alpha   90.00
_cell.angle_beta   90.00
_cell.angle_gamma   90.00
#
_symmetry.space_group_name_H-M   'P 1'
#
loop_
_entity.id
_entity.type
_entity.pdbx_description
1 polymer ?
#
loop_
_entity_poly.entity_id
_entity_poly.type
_entity_poly.pdbx_seq_one_letter_code
_entity_poly.pdbx_strand_id
1 'polypeptide(L)'
;FKWSDIESNVESYIWSSIKELFEEFKEYNSGINTEIIKDIESKINVSVCPGLGVFKVGINTFEFKSSLDLYALCVFLSVLSKVLEAYHNIGEYINMNIYLDVSHGINYTPATALLAVQRVVEILKIRGYNVVLKLASSSPFKENVELEITTTDLDITTRQLPPPLEGEKLNDVSKLFSNPLLLLGKNVRFELRGFQREKLGEIQSALEKCYSNPDLFKAMWYSLYYGFGLALIHLIEEFKDVCSDIWSNLLKSVVEVYHEVLLRGLRLISANSVNGNIVINTSRFLSDKIRYFYDLMKVIASFERIYKGFKYSVIDSGVKLSDLRRLYDEFLSKISFPAISHFYSVEESNILRQACIDFKSGKSGWITMREVKRDEPEKLNCQEIIEERRGEFLEKTLVRYKVKTGNLQFNNRNFIAHLGILRENIELKLLQFSNFTRSL
;
A
#
# COMPACT_ATOMS: atom_id res chain seq x y z
N PHE A 1 28.52 20.67 -13.40
CA PHE A 1 28.40 19.21 -13.23
C PHE A 1 26.92 18.84 -13.26
N LYS A 2 26.53 17.83 -14.04
CA LYS A 2 25.17 17.26 -13.96
C LYS A 2 25.17 16.08 -12.99
N TRP A 3 24.04 15.83 -12.33
CA TRP A 3 23.89 14.67 -11.44
C TRP A 3 24.15 13.33 -12.15
N SER A 4 23.76 13.21 -13.43
CA SER A 4 24.04 12.02 -14.25
C SER A 4 25.53 11.66 -14.32
N ASP A 5 26.39 12.67 -14.35
CA ASP A 5 27.84 12.47 -14.43
C ASP A 5 28.38 11.96 -13.08
N ILE A 6 27.78 12.41 -11.98
CA ILE A 6 28.11 11.94 -10.62
C ILE A 6 27.63 10.49 -10.45
N GLU A 7 26.39 10.20 -10.82
CA GLU A 7 25.78 8.86 -10.79
C GLU A 7 26.66 7.85 -11.52
N SER A 8 27.01 8.12 -12.79
CA SER A 8 27.82 7.21 -13.60
C SER A 8 29.24 7.00 -13.06
N ASN A 9 29.89 8.06 -12.55
CA ASN A 9 31.23 7.93 -11.96
C ASN A 9 31.21 7.13 -10.64
N VAL A 10 30.20 7.35 -9.79
CA VAL A 10 30.03 6.63 -8.53
C VAL A 10 29.72 5.16 -8.79
N GLU A 11 28.81 4.87 -9.72
CA GLU A 11 28.50 3.48 -10.11
C GLU A 11 29.73 2.76 -10.64
N SER A 12 30.51 3.40 -11.52
CA SER A 12 31.75 2.84 -12.05
C SER A 12 32.76 2.53 -10.93
N TYR A 13 32.94 3.46 -9.99
CA TYR A 13 33.81 3.27 -8.84
C TYR A 13 33.34 2.10 -7.95
N ILE A 14 32.06 2.07 -7.58
CA ILE A 14 31.48 0.99 -6.77
C ILE A 14 31.63 -0.35 -7.47
N TRP A 15 31.35 -0.44 -8.77
CA TRP A 15 31.53 -1.66 -9.54
C TRP A 15 32.98 -2.11 -9.61
N SER A 16 33.94 -1.18 -9.67
CA SER A 16 35.36 -1.51 -9.59
C SER A 16 35.70 -2.15 -8.25
N SER A 17 35.25 -1.56 -7.14
CA SER A 17 35.49 -2.10 -5.79
C SER A 17 34.79 -3.45 -5.56
N ILE A 18 33.59 -3.64 -6.11
CA ILE A 18 32.88 -4.92 -6.05
C ILE A 18 33.65 -6.01 -6.80
N LYS A 19 34.21 -5.68 -7.97
CA LYS A 19 35.03 -6.63 -8.74
C LYS A 19 36.30 -7.02 -7.98
N GLU A 20 36.99 -6.05 -7.39
CA GLU A 20 38.18 -6.28 -6.56
C GLU A 20 37.85 -7.21 -5.39
N LEU A 21 36.73 -6.97 -4.68
CA LEU A 21 36.25 -7.84 -3.61
C LEU A 21 35.97 -9.27 -4.10
N PHE A 22 35.38 -9.44 -5.29
CA PHE A 22 35.16 -10.76 -5.87
C PHE A 22 36.46 -11.45 -6.32
N GLU A 23 37.46 -10.70 -6.75
CA GLU A 23 38.79 -11.23 -7.08
C GLU A 23 39.50 -11.72 -5.82
N GLU A 24 39.53 -10.91 -4.75
CA GLU A 24 40.05 -11.32 -3.45
C GLU A 24 39.31 -12.58 -2.95
N PHE A 25 37.99 -12.59 -3.01
CA PHE A 25 37.18 -13.72 -2.55
C PHE A 25 37.48 -15.02 -3.32
N LYS A 26 37.78 -14.94 -4.63
CA LYS A 26 38.22 -16.09 -5.46
C LYS A 26 39.60 -16.59 -5.04
N GLU A 27 40.52 -15.69 -4.73
CA GLU A 27 41.88 -16.03 -4.29
C GLU A 27 41.87 -16.73 -2.93
N TYR A 28 41.04 -16.24 -1.99
CA TYR A 28 40.92 -16.83 -0.64
C TYR A 28 40.10 -18.13 -0.62
N ASN A 29 39.21 -18.36 -1.59
CA ASN A 29 38.32 -19.52 -1.63
C ASN A 29 38.41 -20.28 -2.97
N SER A 30 39.55 -20.94 -3.20
CA SER A 30 39.86 -21.71 -4.42
C SER A 30 38.88 -22.84 -4.79
N GLY A 31 37.88 -23.13 -3.95
CA GLY A 31 36.82 -24.11 -4.19
C GLY A 31 35.44 -23.54 -4.58
N ILE A 32 35.29 -22.22 -4.67
CA ILE A 32 33.99 -21.61 -4.99
C ILE A 32 33.76 -21.62 -6.50
N ASN A 33 32.63 -22.18 -6.92
CA ASN A 33 32.24 -22.22 -8.33
C ASN A 33 32.08 -20.79 -8.88
N THR A 34 32.85 -20.46 -9.92
CA THR A 34 32.78 -19.17 -10.64
C THR A 34 31.39 -18.81 -11.15
N GLU A 35 30.51 -19.79 -11.37
CA GLU A 35 29.11 -19.56 -11.75
C GLU A 35 28.29 -18.93 -10.61
N ILE A 36 28.58 -19.28 -9.35
CA ILE A 36 27.92 -18.69 -8.18
C ILE A 36 28.29 -17.21 -8.08
N ILE A 37 29.54 -16.86 -8.34
CA ILE A 37 29.99 -15.46 -8.32
C ILE A 37 29.30 -14.66 -9.42
N LYS A 38 29.23 -15.20 -10.65
CA LYS A 38 28.49 -14.56 -11.74
C LYS A 38 27.00 -14.39 -11.43
N ASP A 39 26.39 -15.39 -10.78
CA ASP A 39 25.00 -15.33 -10.34
C ASP A 39 24.79 -14.23 -9.29
N ILE A 40 25.69 -14.10 -8.29
CA ILE A 40 25.64 -13.01 -7.30
C ILE A 40 25.85 -11.65 -7.97
N GLU A 41 26.89 -11.51 -8.82
CA GLU A 41 27.19 -10.27 -9.56
C GLU A 41 25.96 -9.80 -10.35
N SER A 42 25.27 -10.71 -11.03
CA SER A 42 24.07 -10.40 -11.82
C SER A 42 22.88 -9.90 -10.99
N LYS A 43 22.90 -10.12 -9.67
CA LYS A 43 21.83 -9.75 -8.73
C LYS A 43 22.13 -8.46 -7.97
N ILE A 44 23.35 -7.94 -8.04
CA ILE A 44 23.72 -6.69 -7.38
C ILE A 44 23.08 -5.51 -8.10
N ASN A 45 22.43 -4.65 -7.33
CA ASN A 45 21.88 -3.39 -7.79
C ASN A 45 22.51 -2.26 -6.97
N VAL A 46 23.06 -1.25 -7.67
CA VAL A 46 23.61 -0.04 -7.04
C VAL A 46 22.57 1.06 -7.14
N SER A 47 22.38 1.82 -6.07
CA SER A 47 21.47 2.97 -6.05
C SER A 47 22.18 4.17 -5.43
N VAL A 48 22.29 5.25 -6.20
CA VAL A 48 22.96 6.49 -5.78
C VAL A 48 21.92 7.47 -5.23
N CYS A 49 21.80 7.51 -3.91
CA CYS A 49 20.82 8.36 -3.22
C CYS A 49 21.38 9.77 -2.94
N PRO A 50 20.54 10.83 -2.95
CA PRO A 50 20.97 12.20 -2.68
C PRO A 50 21.36 12.38 -1.21
N GLY A 51 22.65 12.65 -0.98
CA GLY A 51 23.20 12.92 0.34
C GLY A 51 22.97 14.36 0.81
N LEU A 52 23.22 14.62 2.10
CA LEU A 52 23.30 15.96 2.69
C LEU A 52 24.65 16.12 3.40
N GLY A 53 25.21 17.32 3.34
CA GLY A 53 26.44 17.64 4.06
C GLY A 53 27.46 18.37 3.20
N VAL A 54 28.58 18.71 3.84
CA VAL A 54 29.70 19.42 3.21
C VAL A 54 30.91 18.51 3.28
N PHE A 55 31.49 18.22 2.11
CA PHE A 55 32.61 17.29 1.97
C PHE A 55 33.77 17.99 1.26
N LYS A 56 34.98 17.81 1.77
CA LYS A 56 36.18 18.37 1.16
C LYS A 56 36.93 17.26 0.42
N VAL A 57 37.19 17.47 -0.87
CA VAL A 57 37.96 16.55 -1.71
C VAL A 57 39.07 17.34 -2.38
N GLY A 58 40.30 17.18 -1.89
CA GLY A 58 41.45 18.00 -2.29
C GLY A 58 41.23 19.48 -1.98
N ILE A 59 41.29 20.32 -3.01
CA ILE A 59 41.05 21.77 -2.90
C ILE A 59 39.57 22.17 -3.00
N ASN A 60 38.71 21.26 -3.49
CA ASN A 60 37.31 21.55 -3.74
C ASN A 60 36.45 21.19 -2.53
N THR A 61 35.42 22.00 -2.30
CA THR A 61 34.38 21.70 -1.31
C THR A 61 33.08 21.38 -2.04
N PHE A 62 32.48 20.25 -1.72
CA PHE A 62 31.18 19.82 -2.24
C PHE A 62 30.12 20.01 -1.16
N GLU A 63 29.15 20.87 -1.42
CA GLU A 63 28.01 21.11 -0.53
C GLU A 63 26.75 20.49 -1.13
N PHE A 64 26.21 19.47 -0.47
CA PHE A 64 24.97 18.81 -0.85
C PHE A 64 23.82 19.37 0.00
N LYS A 65 22.98 20.19 -0.63
CA LYS A 65 21.74 20.73 -0.04
C LYS A 65 20.60 19.78 -0.37
N SER A 66 20.31 18.85 0.53
CA SER A 66 19.23 17.87 0.40
C SER A 66 18.36 17.79 1.65
N SER A 67 17.39 16.89 1.65
CA SER A 67 16.56 16.55 2.81
C SER A 67 16.68 15.07 3.13
N LEU A 68 16.56 14.74 4.42
CA LEU A 68 16.50 13.35 4.89
C LEU A 68 15.33 12.59 4.25
N ASP A 69 14.20 13.26 4.02
CA ASP A 69 13.03 12.66 3.38
C ASP A 69 13.30 12.24 1.94
N LEU A 70 14.11 13.02 1.20
CA LEU A 70 14.46 12.68 -0.18
C LEU A 70 15.41 11.47 -0.24
N TYR A 71 16.39 11.41 0.66
CA TYR A 71 17.23 10.22 0.81
C TYR A 71 16.37 8.99 1.16
N ALA A 72 15.48 9.12 2.15
CA ALA A 72 14.57 8.06 2.56
C ALA A 72 13.66 7.59 1.40
N LEU A 73 13.12 8.52 0.62
CA LEU A 73 12.27 8.22 -0.54
C LEU A 73 13.04 7.45 -1.61
N CYS A 74 14.28 7.85 -1.88
CA CYS A 74 15.13 7.17 -2.85
C CYS A 74 15.39 5.71 -2.43
N VAL A 75 15.84 5.49 -1.19
CA VAL A 75 16.03 4.15 -0.63
C VAL A 75 14.73 3.34 -0.68
N PHE A 76 13.61 3.94 -0.25
CA PHE A 76 12.31 3.29 -0.25
C PHE A 76 11.89 2.81 -1.64
N LEU A 77 11.95 3.69 -2.65
CA LEU A 77 11.54 3.36 -4.03
C LEU A 77 12.48 2.33 -4.66
N SER A 78 13.80 2.47 -4.47
CA SER A 78 14.77 1.53 -5.02
C SER A 78 14.59 0.12 -4.43
N VAL A 79 14.42 0.00 -3.11
CA VAL A 79 14.20 -1.30 -2.45
C VAL A 79 12.83 -1.87 -2.82
N LEU A 80 11.75 -1.10 -2.68
CA LEU A 80 10.40 -1.61 -2.96
C LEU A 80 10.24 -2.02 -4.43
N SER A 81 10.73 -1.22 -5.37
CA SER A 81 10.69 -1.55 -6.81
C SER A 81 11.35 -2.89 -7.09
N LYS A 82 12.54 -3.14 -6.52
CA LYS A 82 13.29 -4.37 -6.73
C LYS A 82 12.65 -5.59 -6.07
N VAL A 83 12.10 -5.43 -4.86
CA VAL A 83 11.36 -6.51 -4.21
C VAL A 83 10.10 -6.86 -5.01
N LEU A 84 9.36 -5.85 -5.49
CA LEU A 84 8.18 -6.09 -6.32
C LEU A 84 8.52 -6.71 -7.67
N GLU A 85 9.65 -6.36 -8.27
CA GLU A 85 10.16 -6.98 -9.50
C GLU A 85 10.47 -8.47 -9.28
N ALA A 86 11.26 -8.79 -8.24
CA ALA A 86 11.71 -10.15 -7.96
C ALA A 86 10.59 -11.11 -7.52
N TYR A 87 9.60 -10.60 -6.77
CA TYR A 87 8.55 -11.42 -6.14
C TYR A 87 7.17 -11.25 -6.76
N HIS A 88 7.07 -10.63 -7.94
CA HIS A 88 5.80 -10.38 -8.64
C HIS A 88 4.99 -11.67 -8.90
N ASN A 89 5.67 -12.76 -9.28
CA ASN A 89 5.05 -14.01 -9.75
C ASN A 89 4.94 -15.09 -8.66
N ILE A 90 5.41 -14.81 -7.45
CA ILE A 90 5.50 -15.80 -6.39
C ILE A 90 4.35 -15.45 -5.41
N GLY A 91 3.44 -16.40 -5.17
CA GLY A 91 2.14 -16.17 -4.52
C GLY A 91 2.18 -15.51 -3.12
N GLU A 92 1.00 -15.19 -2.58
CA GLU A 92 0.80 -14.29 -1.43
C GLU A 92 1.24 -14.80 -0.03
N TYR A 93 2.11 -15.81 0.08
CA TYR A 93 2.46 -16.44 1.38
C TYR A 93 3.95 -16.76 1.55
N ILE A 94 4.82 -15.97 0.92
CA ILE A 94 6.26 -16.19 1.02
C ILE A 94 6.77 -15.66 2.36
N ASN A 95 7.58 -16.48 3.02
CA ASN A 95 8.43 -16.05 4.11
C ASN A 95 9.66 -15.34 3.52
N MET A 96 9.81 -14.05 3.80
CA MET A 96 10.89 -13.22 3.28
C MET A 96 11.72 -12.66 4.42
N ASN A 97 13.04 -12.78 4.33
CA ASN A 97 13.97 -12.12 5.23
C ASN A 97 14.64 -10.96 4.48
N ILE A 98 14.53 -9.74 5.01
CA ILE A 98 15.23 -8.58 4.51
C ILE A 98 16.36 -8.27 5.48
N TYR A 99 17.60 -8.29 5.01
CA TYR A 99 18.77 -7.92 5.80
C TYR A 99 19.16 -6.48 5.46
N LEU A 100 19.24 -5.62 6.46
CA LEU A 100 19.80 -4.28 6.33
C LEU A 100 21.11 -4.23 7.11
N ASP A 101 22.22 -4.17 6.38
CA ASP A 101 23.54 -3.94 6.96
C ASP A 101 23.81 -2.43 7.09
N VAL A 102 24.15 -1.99 8.30
CA VAL A 102 24.45 -0.60 8.61
C VAL A 102 25.92 -0.33 8.94
N SER A 103 26.78 -1.35 8.91
CA SER A 103 28.17 -1.30 9.37
C SER A 103 29.00 -0.20 8.70
N HIS A 104 28.75 0.05 7.42
CA HIS A 104 29.49 1.02 6.60
C HIS A 104 28.73 2.32 6.32
N GLY A 105 27.54 2.49 6.88
CA GLY A 105 26.80 3.73 6.69
C GLY A 105 27.40 4.87 7.51
N ILE A 106 27.26 6.09 7.00
CA ILE A 106 27.89 7.29 7.56
C ILE A 106 26.83 8.26 8.08
N ASN A 107 27.07 8.82 9.27
CA ASN A 107 26.21 9.83 9.90
C ASN A 107 24.73 9.40 9.97
N TYR A 108 23.87 10.06 9.19
CA TYR A 108 22.42 9.88 9.20
C TYR A 108 21.95 8.75 8.26
N THR A 109 22.81 8.24 7.38
CA THR A 109 22.40 7.31 6.32
C THR A 109 21.92 5.96 6.87
N PRO A 110 22.54 5.33 7.89
CA PRO A 110 22.02 4.11 8.51
C PRO A 110 20.59 4.27 9.04
N ALA A 111 20.38 5.29 9.88
CA ALA A 111 19.11 5.52 10.56
C ALA A 111 18.00 5.83 9.54
N THR A 112 18.32 6.63 8.52
CA THR A 112 17.35 7.01 7.48
C THR A 112 17.02 5.84 6.55
N ALA A 113 18.01 5.02 6.19
CA ALA A 113 17.80 3.80 5.42
C ALA A 113 16.95 2.79 6.20
N LEU A 114 17.20 2.62 7.50
CA LEU A 114 16.38 1.79 8.37
C LEU A 114 14.92 2.23 8.36
N LEU A 115 14.63 3.53 8.54
CA LEU A 115 13.26 4.05 8.47
C LEU A 115 12.60 3.82 7.10
N ALA A 116 13.35 3.96 6.01
CA ALA A 116 12.85 3.70 4.66
C ALA A 116 12.52 2.21 4.46
N VAL A 117 13.43 1.31 4.85
CA VAL A 117 13.25 -0.14 4.71
C VAL A 117 12.14 -0.65 5.63
N GLN A 118 11.96 -0.08 6.83
CA GLN A 118 10.81 -0.37 7.68
C GLN A 118 9.49 -0.08 6.98
N ARG A 119 9.38 1.05 6.26
CA ARG A 119 8.19 1.37 5.45
C ARG A 119 7.97 0.39 4.31
N VAL A 120 9.04 -0.09 3.67
CA VAL A 120 8.96 -1.16 2.66
C VAL A 120 8.39 -2.43 3.30
N VAL A 121 8.92 -2.86 4.44
CA VAL A 121 8.44 -4.03 5.19
C VAL A 121 6.98 -3.89 5.57
N GLU A 122 6.55 -2.73 6.07
CA GLU A 122 5.14 -2.45 6.39
C GLU A 122 4.23 -2.67 5.16
N ILE A 123 4.62 -2.16 3.98
CA ILE A 123 3.86 -2.34 2.74
C ILE A 123 3.81 -3.80 2.31
N LEU A 124 4.93 -4.51 2.38
CA LEU A 124 4.99 -5.92 2.02
C LEU A 124 4.12 -6.78 2.97
N LYS A 125 4.14 -6.50 4.27
CA LYS A 125 3.23 -7.14 5.25
C LYS A 125 1.76 -6.82 4.96
N ILE A 126 1.45 -5.57 4.59
CA ILE A 126 0.08 -5.19 4.15
C ILE A 126 -0.35 -6.03 2.96
N ARG A 127 0.52 -6.30 1.99
CA ARG A 127 0.22 -7.19 0.84
C ARG A 127 0.04 -8.65 1.20
N GLY A 128 0.37 -9.06 2.42
CA GLY A 128 0.20 -10.43 2.91
C GLY A 128 1.49 -11.24 3.03
N TYR A 129 2.64 -10.71 2.62
CA TYR A 129 3.92 -11.39 2.80
C TYR A 129 4.29 -11.50 4.28
N ASN A 130 4.90 -12.62 4.65
CA ASN A 130 5.47 -12.78 5.98
C ASN A 130 6.93 -12.31 5.96
N VAL A 131 7.15 -11.03 6.28
CA VAL A 131 8.47 -10.40 6.17
C VAL A 131 9.10 -10.18 7.54
N VAL A 132 10.34 -10.62 7.73
CA VAL A 132 11.18 -10.29 8.89
C VAL A 132 12.29 -9.36 8.43
N LEU A 133 12.43 -8.21 9.12
CA LEU A 133 13.55 -7.31 8.93
C LEU A 133 14.65 -7.67 9.92
N LYS A 134 15.86 -7.92 9.41
CA LYS A 134 17.05 -8.22 10.20
C LYS A 134 18.03 -7.07 10.06
N LEU A 135 18.39 -6.44 11.17
CA LEU A 135 19.40 -5.39 11.21
C LEU A 135 20.77 -6.03 11.49
N ALA A 136 21.71 -5.86 10.58
CA ALA A 136 23.08 -6.34 10.72
C ALA A 136 24.03 -5.17 11.02
N SER A 137 24.95 -5.38 11.95
CA SER A 137 26.03 -4.43 12.25
C SER A 137 27.28 -5.17 12.68
N SER A 138 28.41 -4.78 12.12
CA SER A 138 29.72 -5.22 12.57
C SER A 138 30.10 -4.58 13.89
N SER A 139 30.98 -5.25 14.62
CA SER A 139 31.75 -4.61 15.69
C SER A 139 32.55 -3.41 15.13
N PRO A 140 32.78 -2.35 15.93
CA PRO A 140 33.58 -1.21 15.48
C PRO A 140 34.98 -1.66 15.05
N PHE A 141 35.41 -1.20 13.88
CA PHE A 141 36.72 -1.55 13.34
C PHE A 141 37.84 -1.17 14.30
N LYS A 142 38.73 -2.12 14.55
CA LYS A 142 40.04 -1.94 15.18
C LYS A 142 41.07 -2.72 14.37
N GLU A 143 42.21 -2.10 14.11
CA GLU A 143 43.31 -2.78 13.42
C GLU A 143 43.68 -4.09 14.12
N ASN A 144 43.87 -5.16 13.35
CA ASN A 144 44.26 -6.50 13.82
C ASN A 144 43.25 -7.19 14.74
N VAL A 145 41.97 -6.82 14.70
CA VAL A 145 40.90 -7.50 15.43
C VAL A 145 39.89 -8.07 14.44
N GLU A 146 39.55 -9.35 14.61
CA GLU A 146 38.46 -9.98 13.85
C GLU A 146 37.13 -9.32 14.23
N LEU A 147 36.36 -8.91 13.22
CA LEU A 147 35.09 -8.23 13.43
C LEU A 147 33.95 -9.25 13.46
N GLU A 148 33.16 -9.22 14.53
CA GLU A 148 31.91 -9.97 14.60
C GLU A 148 30.78 -9.19 13.93
N ILE A 149 30.00 -9.85 13.06
CA ILE A 149 28.73 -9.32 12.52
C ILE A 149 27.59 -9.82 13.39
N THR A 150 26.89 -8.90 14.02
CA THR A 150 25.70 -9.20 14.83
C THR A 150 24.44 -8.92 14.03
N THR A 151 23.42 -9.78 14.18
CA THR A 151 22.11 -9.60 13.55
C THR A 151 21.01 -9.55 14.59
N THR A 152 20.14 -8.56 14.50
CA THR A 152 18.97 -8.41 15.37
C THR A 152 17.69 -8.47 14.55
N ASP A 153 16.75 -9.33 14.95
CA ASP A 153 15.42 -9.39 14.35
C ASP A 153 14.59 -8.20 14.83
N LEU A 154 14.07 -7.42 13.90
CA LEU A 154 13.23 -6.27 14.18
C LEU A 154 11.76 -6.65 13.96
N ASP A 155 10.97 -6.61 15.04
CA ASP A 155 9.53 -6.76 14.94
C ASP A 155 8.89 -5.48 14.39
N ILE A 156 8.64 -5.49 13.08
CA ILE A 156 7.90 -4.42 12.41
C ILE A 156 6.42 -4.79 12.43
N THR A 157 5.71 -4.40 13.48
CA THR A 157 4.24 -4.54 13.51
C THR A 157 3.64 -3.72 12.38
N THR A 158 2.75 -4.31 11.58
CA THR A 158 2.00 -3.57 10.57
C THR A 158 1.20 -2.47 11.26
N ARG A 159 1.59 -1.21 11.06
CA ARG A 159 0.80 -0.07 11.53
C ARG A 159 -0.54 -0.09 10.78
N GLN A 160 -1.61 0.22 11.51
CA GLN A 160 -2.93 0.46 10.90
C GLN A 160 -2.80 1.47 9.75
N LEU A 161 -3.70 1.39 8.78
CA LEU A 161 -3.79 2.41 7.74
C LEU A 161 -3.83 3.80 8.38
N PRO A 162 -3.12 4.79 7.81
CA PRO A 162 -3.21 6.17 8.28
C PRO A 162 -4.65 6.67 8.14
N PRO A 163 -5.15 7.49 9.08
CA PRO A 163 -6.45 8.13 8.93
C PRO A 163 -6.50 8.89 7.61
N PRO A 164 -7.63 8.86 6.88
CA PRO A 164 -7.81 9.67 5.70
C PRO A 164 -7.55 11.13 6.04
N LEU A 165 -6.78 11.80 5.19
CA LEU A 165 -6.53 13.22 5.35
C LEU A 165 -7.83 13.99 5.09
N GLU A 166 -7.93 15.21 5.63
CA GLU A 166 -9.09 16.08 5.45
C GLU A 166 -8.71 17.35 4.66
N GLY A 167 -9.71 17.95 4.01
CA GLY A 167 -9.59 19.23 3.30
C GLY A 167 -8.51 19.23 2.20
N GLU A 168 -7.66 20.25 2.20
CA GLU A 168 -6.63 20.46 1.18
C GLU A 168 -5.61 19.33 1.10
N LYS A 169 -5.28 18.68 2.23
CA LYS A 169 -4.32 17.59 2.28
C LYS A 169 -4.79 16.36 1.51
N LEU A 170 -6.09 16.04 1.61
CA LEU A 170 -6.70 14.94 0.86
C LEU A 170 -6.69 15.19 -0.64
N ASN A 171 -6.96 16.44 -1.03
CA ASN A 171 -6.87 16.87 -2.42
C ASN A 171 -5.43 16.77 -2.93
N ASP A 172 -4.44 17.09 -2.11
CA ASP A 172 -3.03 16.92 -2.48
C ASP A 172 -2.63 15.46 -2.66
N VAL A 173 -3.14 14.51 -1.85
CA VAL A 173 -2.86 13.09 -2.08
C VAL A 173 -3.56 12.56 -3.32
N SER A 174 -4.80 12.97 -3.55
CA SER A 174 -5.55 12.58 -4.75
C SER A 174 -4.84 13.11 -6.01
N LYS A 175 -4.34 14.34 -5.96
CA LYS A 175 -3.52 14.94 -7.01
C LYS A 175 -2.16 14.25 -7.14
N LEU A 176 -1.57 13.82 -6.03
CA LEU A 176 -0.29 13.11 -6.02
C LEU A 176 -0.47 11.77 -6.73
N PHE A 177 -1.47 10.99 -6.33
CA PHE A 177 -1.89 9.77 -7.01
C PHE A 177 -1.99 10.05 -8.51
N SER A 178 -2.70 11.10 -8.94
CA SER A 178 -2.87 11.42 -10.36
C SER A 178 -1.68 12.04 -11.09
N ASN A 179 -0.69 12.56 -10.37
CA ASN A 179 0.42 13.27 -10.96
C ASN A 179 1.71 13.08 -10.13
N PRO A 180 2.55 12.08 -10.47
CA PRO A 180 3.79 11.80 -9.74
C PRO A 180 4.79 12.95 -9.78
N LEU A 181 4.71 13.84 -10.78
CA LEU A 181 5.56 15.03 -10.85
C LEU A 181 5.34 15.96 -9.66
N LEU A 182 4.22 15.84 -8.93
CA LEU A 182 3.94 16.69 -7.77
C LEU A 182 4.90 16.48 -6.61
N LEU A 183 5.66 15.38 -6.55
CA LEU A 183 6.79 15.22 -5.62
C LEU A 183 7.94 16.19 -5.91
N LEU A 184 8.03 16.65 -7.16
CA LEU A 184 9.13 17.47 -7.64
C LEU A 184 8.83 18.96 -7.47
N GLY A 185 9.90 19.75 -7.45
CA GLY A 185 9.82 21.21 -7.43
C GLY A 185 9.27 21.77 -8.73
N LYS A 186 8.64 22.95 -8.67
CA LYS A 186 7.99 23.59 -9.84
C LYS A 186 8.89 23.61 -11.09
N ASN A 187 10.18 23.89 -10.91
CA ASN A 187 11.14 24.01 -12.01
C ASN A 187 11.45 22.63 -12.64
N VAL A 188 11.68 21.60 -11.83
CA VAL A 188 11.91 20.23 -12.33
C VAL A 188 10.66 19.68 -13.01
N ARG A 189 9.47 20.00 -12.47
CA ARG A 189 8.19 19.64 -13.09
C ARG A 189 8.05 20.19 -14.49
N PHE A 190 8.48 21.43 -14.72
CA PHE A 190 8.36 22.08 -16.03
C PHE A 190 9.18 21.34 -17.10
N GLU A 191 10.43 21.02 -16.77
CA GLU A 191 11.35 20.27 -17.64
C GLU A 191 10.84 18.85 -17.96
N LEU A 192 10.15 18.21 -17.01
CA LEU A 192 9.62 16.85 -17.18
C LEU A 192 8.21 16.78 -17.76
N ARG A 193 7.57 17.90 -18.14
CA ARG A 193 6.22 17.87 -18.74
C ARG A 193 6.17 17.08 -20.05
N GLY A 194 7.23 17.14 -20.86
CA GLY A 194 7.34 16.38 -22.11
C GLY A 194 7.41 14.87 -21.84
N PHE A 195 8.23 14.48 -20.86
CA PHE A 195 8.37 13.08 -20.42
C PHE A 195 7.06 12.51 -19.85
N GLN A 196 6.30 13.32 -19.10
CA GLN A 196 4.97 12.94 -18.65
C GLN A 196 4.08 12.53 -19.83
N ARG A 197 3.98 13.33 -20.90
CA ARG A 197 3.09 12.97 -22.01
C ARG A 197 3.44 11.66 -22.71
N GLU A 198 4.72 11.32 -22.80
CA GLU A 198 5.21 10.15 -23.56
C GLU A 198 5.09 8.84 -22.77
N LYS A 199 5.57 8.79 -21.52
CA LYS A 199 5.61 7.56 -20.72
C LYS A 199 4.50 7.47 -19.68
N LEU A 200 4.04 8.62 -19.17
CA LEU A 200 2.78 8.61 -18.45
C LEU A 200 1.68 8.29 -19.46
N GLY A 201 1.58 8.81 -20.69
CA GLY A 201 0.50 8.48 -21.65
C GLY A 201 -0.06 7.03 -21.68
N GLU A 202 0.79 5.99 -21.65
CA GLU A 202 0.36 4.59 -21.59
C GLU A 202 -0.13 4.16 -20.19
N ILE A 203 0.62 4.49 -19.14
CA ILE A 203 0.29 4.22 -17.74
C ILE A 203 -0.81 5.18 -17.23
N GLN A 204 -0.95 6.33 -17.85
CA GLN A 204 -1.86 7.43 -17.61
C GLN A 204 -3.13 7.21 -18.40
N SER A 205 -3.18 6.49 -19.51
CA SER A 205 -4.44 5.98 -20.06
C SER A 205 -5.13 5.01 -19.08
N ALA A 206 -4.32 4.09 -18.54
CA ALA A 206 -4.69 3.14 -17.49
C ALA A 206 -5.09 3.84 -16.18
N LEU A 207 -4.26 4.77 -15.72
CA LEU A 207 -4.46 5.42 -14.44
C LEU A 207 -5.33 6.69 -14.56
N GLU A 208 -5.48 7.38 -15.70
CA GLU A 208 -6.38 8.54 -15.89
C GLU A 208 -7.81 8.15 -15.66
N LYS A 209 -8.23 6.95 -16.06
CA LYS A 209 -9.57 6.47 -15.71
C LYS A 209 -9.73 6.26 -14.20
N CYS A 210 -8.65 5.90 -13.50
CA CYS A 210 -8.61 5.77 -12.04
C CYS A 210 -8.44 7.13 -11.30
N TYR A 211 -7.80 8.10 -11.96
CA TYR A 211 -7.39 9.40 -11.43
C TYR A 211 -8.37 10.53 -11.73
N SER A 212 -9.16 10.39 -12.80
CA SER A 212 -10.18 11.35 -13.23
C SER A 212 -11.32 11.46 -12.22
N ASN A 213 -11.44 10.50 -11.30
CA ASN A 213 -12.33 10.59 -10.16
C ASN A 213 -11.54 10.50 -8.83
N PRO A 214 -10.95 11.63 -8.37
CA PRO A 214 -10.24 11.68 -7.09
C PRO A 214 -11.14 11.29 -5.91
N ASP A 215 -12.46 11.38 -6.05
CA ASP A 215 -13.40 11.00 -5.00
C ASP A 215 -13.52 9.47 -4.85
N LEU A 216 -13.23 8.68 -5.89
CA LEU A 216 -13.13 7.22 -5.76
C LEU A 216 -11.94 6.81 -4.91
N PHE A 217 -10.79 7.45 -5.09
CA PHE A 217 -9.62 7.19 -4.25
C PHE A 217 -9.90 7.55 -2.78
N LYS A 218 -10.58 8.68 -2.55
CA LYS A 218 -11.04 9.04 -1.21
C LYS A 218 -11.97 7.97 -0.65
N ALA A 219 -13.00 7.58 -1.39
CA ALA A 219 -13.94 6.56 -0.96
C ALA A 219 -13.24 5.22 -0.63
N MET A 220 -12.26 4.82 -1.42
CA MET A 220 -11.41 3.65 -1.15
C MET A 220 -10.64 3.80 0.16
N TRP A 221 -9.93 4.91 0.37
CA TRP A 221 -9.17 5.13 1.61
C TRP A 221 -10.09 5.12 2.84
N TYR A 222 -11.21 5.85 2.78
CA TYR A 222 -12.19 5.85 3.87
C TYR A 222 -12.76 4.44 4.11
N SER A 223 -13.06 3.70 3.05
CA SER A 223 -13.61 2.35 3.16
C SER A 223 -12.61 1.37 3.76
N LEU A 224 -11.32 1.48 3.44
CA LEU A 224 -10.27 0.66 4.04
C LEU A 224 -9.96 1.07 5.48
N TYR A 225 -9.92 2.37 5.79
CA TYR A 225 -9.59 2.84 7.14
C TYR A 225 -10.71 2.57 8.15
N TYR A 226 -11.95 2.95 7.80
CA TYR A 226 -13.12 2.76 8.67
C TYR A 226 -13.78 1.38 8.49
N GLY A 227 -13.32 0.59 7.52
CA GLY A 227 -13.86 -0.73 7.16
C GLY A 227 -15.29 -0.68 6.68
N PHE A 228 -15.59 0.16 5.70
CA PHE A 228 -16.87 0.14 5.02
C PHE A 228 -16.91 -1.00 4.00
N GLY A 229 -17.02 -2.24 4.49
CA GLY A 229 -16.85 -3.45 3.65
C GLY A 229 -17.81 -3.50 2.46
N LEU A 230 -19.08 -3.12 2.64
CA LEU A 230 -20.05 -3.08 1.55
C LEU A 230 -19.70 -2.02 0.50
N ALA A 231 -19.29 -0.81 0.93
CA ALA A 231 -18.81 0.24 0.03
C ALA A 231 -17.55 -0.19 -0.72
N LEU A 232 -16.62 -0.87 -0.04
CA LEU A 232 -15.41 -1.38 -0.65
C LEU A 232 -15.69 -2.38 -1.77
N ILE A 233 -16.63 -3.31 -1.57
CA ILE A 233 -17.02 -4.27 -2.62
C ILE A 233 -17.65 -3.55 -3.81
N HIS A 234 -18.54 -2.59 -3.57
CA HIS A 234 -19.11 -1.78 -4.65
C HIS A 234 -18.04 -0.99 -5.42
N LEU A 235 -17.05 -0.42 -4.73
CA LEU A 235 -15.90 0.23 -5.37
C LEU A 235 -15.11 -0.77 -6.21
N ILE A 236 -14.81 -1.97 -5.69
CA ILE A 236 -14.10 -3.00 -6.46
C ILE A 236 -14.87 -3.37 -7.73
N GLU A 237 -16.19 -3.56 -7.64
CA GLU A 237 -17.03 -3.81 -8.82
C GLU A 237 -16.97 -2.66 -9.83
N GLU A 238 -17.10 -1.42 -9.38
CA GLU A 238 -16.96 -0.23 -10.24
C GLU A 238 -15.58 -0.17 -10.92
N PHE A 239 -14.54 -0.67 -10.25
CA PHE A 239 -13.19 -0.73 -10.79
C PHE A 239 -12.90 -1.92 -11.71
N LYS A 240 -13.63 -3.05 -11.58
CA LYS A 240 -13.43 -4.25 -12.42
C LYS A 240 -13.63 -3.94 -13.89
N ASP A 241 -14.66 -3.17 -14.21
CA ASP A 241 -14.99 -2.80 -15.59
C ASP A 241 -14.00 -1.79 -16.21
N VAL A 242 -13.24 -1.09 -15.37
CA VAL A 242 -12.39 0.02 -15.79
C VAL A 242 -10.96 -0.42 -16.07
N CYS A 243 -10.37 -1.32 -15.25
CA CYS A 243 -8.92 -1.54 -15.21
C CYS A 243 -8.46 -2.89 -14.58
N SER A 244 -9.09 -4.03 -14.88
CA SER A 244 -8.80 -5.31 -14.17
C SER A 244 -7.31 -5.70 -14.10
N ASP A 245 -6.58 -5.55 -15.20
CA ASP A 245 -5.18 -5.97 -15.30
C ASP A 245 -4.26 -5.01 -14.52
N ILE A 246 -4.61 -3.72 -14.50
CA ILE A 246 -3.84 -2.67 -13.84
C ILE A 246 -4.00 -2.77 -12.32
N TRP A 247 -5.21 -3.03 -11.82
CA TRP A 247 -5.45 -3.15 -10.38
C TRP A 247 -4.70 -4.32 -9.77
N SER A 248 -4.56 -5.41 -10.51
CA SER A 248 -3.74 -6.53 -10.07
C SER A 248 -2.29 -6.12 -9.84
N ASN A 249 -1.71 -5.17 -10.57
CA ASN A 249 -0.30 -4.79 -10.41
C ASN A 249 -0.09 -3.32 -10.08
N LEU A 250 -1.11 -2.70 -9.47
CA LEU A 250 -1.14 -1.24 -9.31
C LEU A 250 0.02 -0.74 -8.47
N LEU A 251 0.34 -1.40 -7.36
CA LEU A 251 1.44 -0.95 -6.51
C LEU A 251 2.76 -0.95 -7.28
N LYS A 252 3.04 -2.02 -8.03
CA LYS A 252 4.27 -2.15 -8.82
C LYS A 252 4.34 -1.03 -9.87
N SER A 253 3.27 -0.86 -10.66
CA SER A 253 3.21 0.16 -11.71
C SER A 253 3.40 1.57 -11.13
N VAL A 254 2.76 1.89 -10.00
CA VAL A 254 2.90 3.19 -9.36
C VAL A 254 4.33 3.38 -8.82
N VAL A 255 4.90 2.38 -8.15
CA VAL A 255 6.28 2.45 -7.63
C VAL A 255 7.28 2.65 -8.77
N GLU A 256 7.16 1.93 -9.89
CA GLU A 256 8.04 2.07 -11.06
C GLU A 256 7.98 3.48 -11.66
N VAL A 257 6.77 4.01 -11.86
CA VAL A 257 6.57 5.38 -12.37
C VAL A 257 7.23 6.40 -11.45
N TYR A 258 6.98 6.29 -10.15
CA TYR A 258 7.51 7.23 -9.17
C TYR A 258 9.04 7.14 -9.06
N HIS A 259 9.59 5.92 -9.13
CA HIS A 259 11.02 5.70 -9.14
C HIS A 259 11.67 6.34 -10.37
N GLU A 260 11.11 6.16 -11.56
CA GLU A 260 11.64 6.79 -12.77
C GLU A 260 11.52 8.32 -12.75
N VAL A 261 10.40 8.86 -12.29
CA VAL A 261 10.19 10.30 -12.12
C VAL A 261 11.22 10.88 -11.16
N LEU A 262 11.52 10.20 -10.06
CA LEU A 262 12.55 10.58 -9.11
C LEU A 262 13.93 10.60 -9.78
N LEU A 263 14.34 9.49 -10.42
CA LEU A 263 15.65 9.37 -11.07
C LEU A 263 15.87 10.45 -12.14
N ARG A 264 14.87 10.68 -13.00
CA ARG A 264 14.92 11.75 -14.00
C ARG A 264 14.97 13.13 -13.36
N GLY A 265 14.19 13.35 -12.31
CA GLY A 265 14.20 14.59 -11.55
C GLY A 265 15.57 14.89 -10.95
N LEU A 266 16.25 13.87 -10.42
CA LEU A 266 17.61 13.97 -9.90
C LEU A 266 18.62 14.30 -11.02
N ARG A 267 18.51 13.67 -12.20
CA ARG A 267 19.40 13.94 -13.36
C ARG A 267 19.34 15.37 -13.89
N LEU A 268 18.22 16.08 -13.66
CA LEU A 268 18.06 17.50 -14.02
C LEU A 268 18.70 18.46 -13.00
N ILE A 269 19.27 17.95 -11.92
CA ILE A 269 19.94 18.78 -10.93
C ILE A 269 21.33 19.16 -11.45
N SER A 270 21.53 20.46 -11.61
CA SER A 270 22.81 21.06 -11.95
C SER A 270 23.55 21.47 -10.67
N ALA A 271 24.84 21.20 -10.62
CA ALA A 271 25.73 21.77 -9.61
C ALA A 271 26.20 23.16 -10.03
N ASN A 272 26.16 24.11 -9.09
CA ASN A 272 26.71 25.45 -9.29
C ASN A 272 28.09 25.53 -8.64
N SER A 273 29.08 26.09 -9.35
CA SER A 273 30.40 26.37 -8.78
C SER A 273 30.47 27.84 -8.38
N VAL A 274 30.75 28.12 -7.11
CA VAL A 274 30.97 29.47 -6.59
C VAL A 274 32.23 29.44 -5.74
N ASN A 275 33.29 30.15 -6.17
CA ASN A 275 34.56 30.27 -5.44
C ASN A 275 35.20 28.93 -5.02
N GLY A 276 35.19 27.91 -5.88
CA GLY A 276 35.74 26.58 -5.59
C GLY A 276 34.82 25.68 -4.75
N ASN A 277 33.65 26.19 -4.33
CA ASN A 277 32.60 25.39 -3.71
C ASN A 277 31.60 24.94 -4.78
N ILE A 278 31.43 23.63 -4.91
CA ILE A 278 30.44 23.02 -5.79
C ILE A 278 29.20 22.73 -4.96
N VAL A 279 28.11 23.46 -5.22
CA VAL A 279 26.84 23.32 -4.52
C VAL A 279 25.86 22.51 -5.37
N ILE A 280 25.42 21.38 -4.84
CA ILE A 280 24.41 20.51 -5.44
C ILE A 280 23.11 20.70 -4.66
N ASN A 281 22.11 21.33 -5.29
CA ASN A 281 20.87 21.66 -4.62
C ASN A 281 19.71 20.76 -5.08
N THR A 282 19.32 19.85 -4.18
CA THR A 282 18.17 18.96 -4.31
C THR A 282 16.98 19.41 -3.44
N SER A 283 17.01 20.61 -2.85
CA SER A 283 15.88 21.20 -2.10
C SER A 283 14.63 21.47 -2.94
N ARG A 284 14.66 21.12 -4.23
CA ARG A 284 13.53 21.25 -5.14
C ARG A 284 12.41 20.26 -4.77
N PHE A 285 12.64 19.22 -3.99
CA PHE A 285 11.61 18.22 -3.64
C PHE A 285 10.78 18.65 -2.42
N LEU A 286 9.51 18.22 -2.38
CA LEU A 286 8.53 18.68 -1.38
C LEU A 286 8.34 17.65 -0.25
N SER A 287 8.95 17.88 0.91
CA SER A 287 8.96 16.97 2.08
C SER A 287 7.58 16.50 2.52
N ASP A 288 6.60 17.42 2.66
CA ASP A 288 5.25 17.06 3.13
C ASP A 288 4.55 16.07 2.18
N LYS A 289 4.83 16.16 0.88
CA LYS A 289 4.25 15.26 -0.12
C LYS A 289 4.90 13.89 -0.11
N ILE A 290 6.17 13.79 0.29
CA ILE A 290 6.85 12.51 0.47
C ILE A 290 6.16 11.72 1.58
N ARG A 291 5.71 12.38 2.66
CA ARG A 291 4.93 11.71 3.70
C ARG A 291 3.60 11.16 3.16
N TYR A 292 2.84 12.00 2.45
CA TYR A 292 1.58 11.59 1.83
C TYR A 292 1.75 10.47 0.80
N PHE A 293 2.89 10.44 0.11
CA PHE A 293 3.23 9.36 -0.80
C PHE A 293 3.32 7.99 -0.09
N TYR A 294 3.94 7.92 1.10
CA TYR A 294 3.99 6.66 1.85
C TYR A 294 2.60 6.19 2.27
N ASP A 295 1.75 7.11 2.71
CA ASP A 295 0.37 6.80 3.08
C ASP A 295 -0.42 6.27 1.87
N LEU A 296 -0.24 6.91 0.71
CA LEU A 296 -0.79 6.47 -0.56
C LEU A 296 -0.36 5.04 -0.91
N MET A 297 0.93 4.68 -0.75
CA MET A 297 1.42 3.33 -1.04
C MET A 297 0.77 2.26 -0.16
N LYS A 298 0.51 2.57 1.11
CA LYS A 298 -0.20 1.65 2.02
C LYS A 298 -1.64 1.41 1.60
N VAL A 299 -2.35 2.47 1.19
CA VAL A 299 -3.73 2.39 0.69
C VAL A 299 -3.78 1.51 -0.57
N ILE A 300 -2.89 1.77 -1.54
CA ILE A 300 -2.82 0.99 -2.78
C ILE A 300 -2.50 -0.48 -2.49
N ALA A 301 -1.51 -0.76 -1.64
CA ALA A 301 -1.14 -2.12 -1.26
C ALA A 301 -2.29 -2.88 -0.58
N SER A 302 -3.04 -2.18 0.28
CA SER A 302 -4.21 -2.74 0.98
C SER A 302 -5.33 -3.08 0.01
N PHE A 303 -5.62 -2.17 -0.91
CA PHE A 303 -6.65 -2.38 -1.92
C PHE A 303 -6.28 -3.52 -2.88
N GLU A 304 -5.04 -3.53 -3.39
CA GLU A 304 -4.56 -4.58 -4.29
C GLU A 304 -4.66 -5.97 -3.65
N ARG A 305 -4.32 -6.09 -2.36
CA ARG A 305 -4.48 -7.35 -1.62
C ARG A 305 -5.92 -7.84 -1.59
N ILE A 306 -6.87 -6.94 -1.30
CA ILE A 306 -8.29 -7.30 -1.28
C ILE A 306 -8.74 -7.65 -2.69
N TYR A 307 -8.38 -6.83 -3.68
CA TYR A 307 -8.73 -7.05 -5.09
C TYR A 307 -8.27 -8.43 -5.60
N LYS A 308 -7.05 -8.87 -5.27
CA LYS A 308 -6.48 -10.16 -5.67
C LYS A 308 -7.01 -11.33 -4.85
N GLY A 309 -7.04 -11.20 -3.54
CA GLY A 309 -7.29 -12.31 -2.62
C GLY A 309 -8.77 -12.55 -2.32
N PHE A 310 -9.61 -11.51 -2.38
CA PHE A 310 -11.01 -11.61 -2.00
C PHE A 310 -11.89 -11.95 -3.21
N LYS A 311 -12.22 -13.24 -3.32
CA LYS A 311 -13.29 -13.70 -4.22
C LYS A 311 -14.63 -13.35 -3.60
N TYR A 312 -15.63 -12.95 -4.36
CA TYR A 312 -16.99 -12.72 -3.84
C TYR A 312 -18.02 -12.84 -4.97
N SER A 313 -19.28 -12.99 -4.58
CA SER A 313 -20.40 -13.11 -5.52
C SER A 313 -21.32 -11.89 -5.42
N VAL A 314 -21.60 -11.27 -6.57
CA VAL A 314 -22.64 -10.25 -6.70
C VAL A 314 -23.83 -10.87 -7.42
N ILE A 315 -24.99 -10.90 -6.77
CA ILE A 315 -26.24 -11.45 -7.29
C ILE A 315 -27.29 -10.35 -7.24
N ASP A 316 -27.93 -10.04 -8.37
CA ASP A 316 -28.91 -8.95 -8.49
C ASP A 316 -28.43 -7.63 -7.86
N SER A 317 -27.17 -7.26 -8.11
CA SER A 317 -26.48 -6.09 -7.53
C SER A 317 -26.27 -6.11 -6.02
N GLY A 318 -26.45 -7.25 -5.35
CA GLY A 318 -26.23 -7.42 -3.92
C GLY A 318 -25.12 -8.40 -3.59
N VAL A 319 -24.56 -8.23 -2.40
CA VAL A 319 -23.45 -9.01 -1.88
C VAL A 319 -23.95 -9.98 -0.83
N LYS A 320 -23.46 -11.22 -0.88
CA LYS A 320 -23.74 -12.21 0.17
C LYS A 320 -23.19 -11.77 1.53
N LEU A 321 -23.93 -12.06 2.59
CA LEU A 321 -23.50 -11.76 3.93
C LEU A 321 -22.26 -12.59 4.35
N SER A 322 -22.16 -13.84 3.88
CA SER A 322 -20.96 -14.67 4.08
C SER A 322 -19.69 -14.08 3.44
N ASP A 323 -19.81 -13.50 2.25
CA ASP A 323 -18.70 -12.82 1.58
C ASP A 323 -18.27 -11.58 2.37
N LEU A 324 -19.22 -10.75 2.83
CA LEU A 324 -18.91 -9.62 3.71
C LEU A 324 -18.19 -10.06 4.99
N ARG A 325 -18.69 -11.10 5.67
CA ARG A 325 -18.05 -11.64 6.87
C ARG A 325 -16.59 -12.02 6.61
N ARG A 326 -16.34 -12.74 5.52
CA ARG A 326 -14.99 -13.14 5.13
C ARG A 326 -14.09 -11.94 4.83
N LEU A 327 -14.61 -10.90 4.18
CA LEU A 327 -13.87 -9.65 3.96
C LEU A 327 -13.40 -9.03 5.29
N TYR A 328 -14.28 -8.96 6.29
CA TYR A 328 -13.90 -8.43 7.60
C TYR A 328 -12.88 -9.30 8.32
N ASP A 329 -13.13 -10.61 8.39
CA ASP A 329 -12.32 -11.56 9.17
C ASP A 329 -10.93 -11.77 8.56
N GLU A 330 -10.83 -11.93 7.24
CA GLU A 330 -9.57 -12.31 6.59
C GLU A 330 -8.72 -11.11 6.15
N PHE A 331 -9.34 -9.96 5.86
CA PHE A 331 -8.68 -8.81 5.26
C PHE A 331 -8.75 -7.54 6.13
N LEU A 332 -9.94 -7.01 6.41
CA LEU A 332 -10.08 -5.70 7.07
C LEU A 332 -9.55 -5.74 8.52
N SER A 333 -9.68 -6.86 9.23
CA SER A 333 -9.09 -7.04 10.57
C SER A 333 -7.57 -6.85 10.60
N LYS A 334 -6.88 -7.11 9.48
CA LYS A 334 -5.43 -6.98 9.33
C LYS A 334 -4.98 -5.63 8.77
N ILE A 335 -5.90 -4.87 8.17
CA ILE A 335 -5.61 -3.62 7.44
C ILE A 335 -6.11 -2.39 8.22
N SER A 336 -7.35 -2.46 8.72
CA SER A 336 -8.04 -1.39 9.42
C SER A 336 -7.65 -1.41 10.89
N PHE A 337 -8.49 -1.96 11.76
CA PHE A 337 -8.22 -2.14 13.18
C PHE A 337 -8.70 -3.54 13.63
N PRO A 338 -8.00 -4.23 14.55
CA PRO A 338 -8.28 -5.64 14.86
C PRO A 338 -9.71 -5.93 15.33
N ALA A 339 -10.34 -4.99 16.04
CA ALA A 339 -11.69 -5.15 16.56
C ALA A 339 -12.80 -5.04 15.49
N ILE A 340 -12.47 -4.72 14.22
CA ILE A 340 -13.45 -4.43 13.19
C ILE A 340 -14.36 -5.63 12.86
N SER A 341 -13.82 -6.85 12.88
CA SER A 341 -14.61 -8.08 12.76
C SER A 341 -15.65 -8.21 13.85
N HIS A 342 -15.32 -7.81 15.08
CA HIS A 342 -16.26 -7.83 16.19
C HIS A 342 -17.40 -6.84 15.97
N PHE A 343 -17.10 -5.60 15.57
CA PHE A 343 -18.14 -4.62 15.25
C PHE A 343 -19.03 -5.09 14.10
N TYR A 344 -18.43 -5.67 13.05
CA TYR A 344 -19.20 -6.22 11.94
C TYR A 344 -20.13 -7.36 12.40
N SER A 345 -19.69 -8.23 13.32
CA SER A 345 -20.53 -9.32 13.83
C SER A 345 -21.82 -8.83 14.51
N VAL A 346 -21.81 -7.62 15.08
CA VAL A 346 -22.99 -6.98 15.65
C VAL A 346 -23.95 -6.55 14.53
N GLU A 347 -23.43 -5.91 13.48
CA GLU A 347 -24.25 -5.51 12.32
C GLU A 347 -24.78 -6.71 11.54
N GLU A 348 -23.95 -7.73 11.33
CA GLU A 348 -24.36 -9.01 10.75
C GLU A 348 -25.54 -9.62 11.53
N SER A 349 -25.47 -9.63 12.85
CA SER A 349 -26.55 -10.17 13.70
C SER A 349 -27.84 -9.36 13.57
N ASN A 350 -27.74 -8.04 13.42
CA ASN A 350 -28.91 -7.19 13.15
C ASN A 350 -29.52 -7.48 11.77
N ILE A 351 -28.68 -7.67 10.74
CA ILE A 351 -29.12 -8.02 9.38
C ILE A 351 -29.82 -9.39 9.38
N LEU A 352 -29.20 -10.40 9.97
CA LEU A 352 -29.76 -11.76 10.06
C LEU A 352 -31.13 -11.76 10.76
N ARG A 353 -31.26 -10.97 11.83
CA ARG A 353 -32.54 -10.81 12.53
C ARG A 353 -33.62 -10.24 11.64
N GLN A 354 -33.32 -9.18 10.89
CA GLN A 354 -34.28 -8.59 9.95
C GLN A 354 -34.63 -9.57 8.82
N ALA A 355 -33.64 -10.28 8.27
CA ALA A 355 -33.85 -11.29 7.24
C ALA A 355 -34.78 -12.42 7.72
N CYS A 356 -34.64 -12.88 8.97
CA CYS A 356 -35.53 -13.87 9.58
C CYS A 356 -36.98 -13.35 9.73
N ILE A 357 -37.16 -12.09 10.15
CA ILE A 357 -38.49 -11.48 10.27
C ILE A 357 -39.17 -11.41 8.89
N ASP A 358 -38.43 -10.95 7.88
CA ASP A 358 -38.95 -10.82 6.53
C ASP A 358 -39.27 -12.18 5.89
N PHE A 359 -38.45 -13.19 6.19
CA PHE A 359 -38.70 -14.58 5.83
C PHE A 359 -40.01 -15.12 6.40
N LYS A 360 -40.21 -14.99 7.73
CA LYS A 360 -41.43 -15.42 8.40
C LYS A 360 -42.66 -14.70 7.90
N SER A 361 -42.51 -13.42 7.58
CA SER A 361 -43.57 -12.58 7.01
C SER A 361 -43.90 -12.92 5.55
N GLY A 362 -43.18 -13.87 4.92
CA GLY A 362 -43.36 -14.24 3.52
C GLY A 362 -43.05 -13.10 2.54
N LYS A 363 -42.30 -12.08 2.96
CA LYS A 363 -41.94 -10.98 2.08
C LYS A 363 -40.92 -11.45 1.06
N SER A 364 -41.16 -11.11 -0.19
CA SER A 364 -40.26 -11.42 -1.30
C SER A 364 -39.67 -10.14 -1.88
N GLY A 365 -38.41 -10.20 -2.33
CA GLY A 365 -37.73 -9.09 -3.01
C GLY A 365 -36.80 -8.30 -2.10
N TRP A 366 -36.46 -7.08 -2.53
CA TRP A 366 -35.59 -6.17 -1.80
C TRP A 366 -36.37 -5.38 -0.76
N ILE A 367 -35.95 -5.45 0.48
CA ILE A 367 -36.64 -4.86 1.63
C ILE A 367 -35.66 -3.94 2.34
N THR A 368 -36.02 -2.66 2.47
CA THR A 368 -35.21 -1.71 3.26
C THR A 368 -35.14 -2.18 4.71
N MET A 369 -33.93 -2.19 5.27
CA MET A 369 -33.73 -2.56 6.66
C MET A 369 -34.42 -1.54 7.58
N ARG A 370 -35.16 -2.03 8.59
CA ARG A 370 -35.89 -1.20 9.54
C ARG A 370 -35.29 -1.32 10.93
N GLU A 371 -35.59 -0.35 11.77
CA GLU A 371 -35.35 -0.49 13.19
C GLU A 371 -36.33 -1.50 13.78
N VAL A 372 -35.81 -2.66 14.17
CA VAL A 372 -36.57 -3.65 14.93
C VAL A 372 -36.62 -3.17 16.38
N LYS A 373 -37.79 -2.71 16.85
CA LYS A 373 -37.97 -2.20 18.22
C LYS A 373 -37.63 -3.29 19.24
N ARG A 374 -37.10 -2.92 20.42
CA ARG A 374 -36.61 -3.87 21.44
C ARG A 374 -37.68 -4.83 21.96
N ASP A 375 -38.95 -4.46 21.86
CA ASP A 375 -40.04 -5.14 22.57
C ASP A 375 -40.97 -5.97 21.66
N GLU A 376 -40.55 -6.28 20.43
CA GLU A 376 -41.34 -7.13 19.53
C GLU A 376 -41.14 -8.63 19.84
N PRO A 377 -42.21 -9.40 20.10
CA PRO A 377 -42.13 -10.84 20.39
C PRO A 377 -41.50 -11.66 19.24
N GLU A 378 -41.45 -11.11 18.03
CA GLU A 378 -40.76 -11.66 16.87
C GLU A 378 -39.24 -11.81 17.07
N LYS A 379 -38.61 -11.06 18.00
CA LYS A 379 -37.17 -11.15 18.28
C LYS A 379 -36.73 -12.47 18.91
N LEU A 380 -37.48 -12.96 19.91
CA LEU A 380 -37.13 -14.19 20.64
C LEU A 380 -37.22 -15.41 19.73
N ASN A 381 -38.26 -15.47 18.90
CA ASN A 381 -38.49 -16.59 17.98
C ASN A 381 -37.54 -16.58 16.76
N CYS A 382 -36.91 -15.44 16.42
CA CYS A 382 -35.94 -15.42 15.32
C CYS A 382 -34.51 -15.80 15.74
N GLN A 383 -34.15 -15.61 17.01
CA GLN A 383 -32.80 -15.90 17.50
C GLN A 383 -32.46 -17.40 17.39
N GLU A 384 -33.35 -18.27 17.88
CA GLU A 384 -33.17 -19.73 17.83
C GLU A 384 -33.03 -20.24 16.38
N ILE A 385 -33.87 -19.75 15.47
CA ILE A 385 -33.83 -20.12 14.05
C ILE A 385 -32.53 -19.68 13.39
N ILE A 386 -32.05 -18.47 13.72
CA ILE A 386 -30.78 -17.96 13.19
C ILE A 386 -29.62 -18.78 13.74
N GLU A 387 -29.66 -19.20 15.01
CA GLU A 387 -28.61 -20.03 15.60
C GLU A 387 -28.57 -21.43 14.97
N GLU A 388 -29.72 -22.06 14.77
CA GLU A 388 -29.84 -23.37 14.12
C GLU A 388 -29.39 -23.32 12.64
N ARG A 389 -29.73 -22.24 11.92
CA ARG A 389 -29.56 -22.16 10.46
C ARG A 389 -28.63 -21.04 10.01
N ARG A 390 -27.70 -20.62 10.87
CA ARG A 390 -26.85 -19.44 10.63
C ARG A 390 -26.15 -19.48 9.29
N GLY A 391 -25.53 -20.63 8.97
CA GLY A 391 -24.79 -20.82 7.73
C GLY A 391 -25.66 -20.59 6.49
N GLU A 392 -26.91 -21.07 6.52
CA GLU A 392 -27.84 -20.87 5.41
C GLU A 392 -28.24 -19.40 5.27
N PHE A 393 -28.58 -18.73 6.37
CA PHE A 393 -28.89 -17.30 6.32
C PHE A 393 -27.71 -16.47 5.84
N LEU A 394 -26.48 -16.78 6.25
CA LEU A 394 -25.28 -16.09 5.77
C LEU A 394 -25.09 -16.24 4.25
N GLU A 395 -25.33 -17.44 3.72
CA GLU A 395 -25.17 -17.74 2.29
C GLU A 395 -26.31 -17.23 1.41
N LYS A 396 -27.52 -17.11 1.97
CA LYS A 396 -28.74 -16.77 1.22
C LYS A 396 -29.19 -15.32 1.39
N THR A 397 -28.66 -14.59 2.38
CA THR A 397 -28.97 -13.18 2.58
C THR A 397 -28.05 -12.32 1.72
N LEU A 398 -28.65 -11.52 0.85
CA LEU A 398 -27.99 -10.50 0.06
C LEU A 398 -28.22 -9.13 0.68
N VAL A 399 -27.19 -8.27 0.64
CA VAL A 399 -27.22 -6.89 1.13
C VAL A 399 -26.72 -5.97 0.01
N ARG A 400 -27.37 -4.81 -0.15
CA ARG A 400 -26.91 -3.75 -1.07
C ARG A 400 -27.26 -2.37 -0.56
N TYR A 401 -26.61 -1.34 -1.09
CA TYR A 401 -27.10 0.02 -0.94
C TYR A 401 -28.39 0.25 -1.72
N LYS A 402 -29.32 0.99 -1.12
CA LYS A 402 -30.56 1.43 -1.76
C LYS A 402 -30.24 2.39 -2.91
N VAL A 403 -30.86 2.18 -4.07
CA VAL A 403 -30.78 3.12 -5.20
C VAL A 403 -31.53 4.40 -4.80
N LYS A 404 -30.81 5.53 -4.73
CA LYS A 404 -31.37 6.79 -4.18
C LYS A 404 -32.55 7.30 -5.01
N THR A 405 -33.68 7.52 -4.35
CA THR A 405 -34.78 8.40 -4.77
C THR A 405 -35.05 9.42 -3.65
N GLY A 406 -34.18 10.43 -3.49
CA GLY A 406 -34.40 11.58 -2.60
C GLY A 406 -33.28 11.95 -1.61
N ASN A 407 -33.49 13.08 -0.91
CA ASN A 407 -32.57 13.69 0.07
C ASN A 407 -32.53 12.89 1.39
N LEU A 408 -31.65 11.90 1.47
CA LEU A 408 -31.29 11.25 2.74
C LEU A 408 -30.41 12.21 3.56
N GLN A 409 -30.83 12.54 4.79
CA GLN A 409 -29.94 13.20 5.75
C GLN A 409 -28.86 12.22 6.18
N PHE A 410 -27.63 12.48 5.75
CA PHE A 410 -26.50 11.61 6.02
C PHE A 410 -25.87 11.96 7.38
N ASN A 411 -26.06 11.11 8.39
CA ASN A 411 -25.40 11.27 9.68
C ASN A 411 -24.03 10.57 9.66
N ASN A 412 -22.96 11.35 9.48
CA ASN A 412 -21.58 10.86 9.43
C ASN A 412 -21.21 9.96 10.63
N ARG A 413 -21.66 10.33 11.84
CA ARG A 413 -21.37 9.56 13.06
C ARG A 413 -21.96 8.17 12.96
N ASN A 414 -23.24 8.05 12.58
CA ASN A 414 -23.90 6.76 12.47
C ASN A 414 -23.30 5.95 11.32
N PHE A 415 -22.95 6.58 10.20
CA PHE A 415 -22.34 5.88 9.07
C PHE A 415 -21.02 5.23 9.47
N ILE A 416 -20.15 5.97 10.19
CA ILE A 416 -18.89 5.42 10.70
C ILE A 416 -19.14 4.34 11.76
N ALA A 417 -20.04 4.59 12.71
CA ALA A 417 -20.31 3.67 13.81
C ALA A 417 -20.90 2.32 13.36
N HIS A 418 -21.63 2.31 12.25
CA HIS A 418 -22.24 1.11 11.67
C HIS A 418 -21.47 0.58 10.45
N LEU A 419 -20.18 0.92 10.31
CA LEU A 419 -19.31 0.41 9.24
C LEU A 419 -19.89 0.63 7.82
N GLY A 420 -20.56 1.76 7.63
CA GLY A 420 -21.22 2.13 6.37
C GLY A 420 -22.53 1.38 6.10
N ILE A 421 -23.02 0.58 7.05
CA ILE A 421 -24.26 -0.21 6.98
C ILE A 421 -25.38 0.51 7.73
N LEU A 422 -25.78 1.67 7.22
CA LEU A 422 -26.94 2.40 7.76
C LEU A 422 -28.24 1.73 7.34
N ARG A 423 -29.13 1.49 8.30
CA ARG A 423 -30.39 0.76 8.10
C ARG A 423 -31.25 1.41 7.01
N GLU A 424 -31.35 2.73 7.04
CA GLU A 424 -32.09 3.55 6.07
C GLU A 424 -31.51 3.51 4.65
N ASN A 425 -30.27 3.07 4.49
CA ASN A 425 -29.53 3.11 3.24
C ASN A 425 -29.26 1.72 2.65
N ILE A 426 -29.62 0.64 3.33
CA ILE A 426 -29.41 -0.72 2.82
C ILE A 426 -30.73 -1.47 2.61
N GLU A 427 -30.70 -2.35 1.62
CA GLU A 427 -31.77 -3.29 1.32
C GLU A 427 -31.28 -4.72 1.48
N LEU A 428 -32.17 -5.58 1.95
CA LEU A 428 -31.95 -7.00 2.16
C LEU A 428 -32.82 -7.80 1.19
N LYS A 429 -32.28 -8.89 0.67
CA LYS A 429 -33.03 -9.90 -0.09
C LYS A 429 -32.61 -11.28 0.37
N LEU A 430 -33.58 -12.08 0.79
CA LEU A 430 -33.34 -13.49 1.13
C LEU A 430 -33.65 -14.37 -0.07
N LEU A 431 -32.66 -15.10 -0.54
CA LEU A 431 -32.83 -16.10 -1.59
C LEU A 431 -33.61 -17.31 -1.06
N GLN A 432 -34.37 -17.99 -1.93
CA GLN A 432 -35.19 -19.13 -1.51
C GLN A 432 -34.36 -20.23 -0.84
N PHE A 433 -34.90 -20.77 0.26
CA PHE A 433 -34.45 -22.03 0.86
C PHE A 433 -35.03 -23.20 0.07
N SER A 434 -34.20 -24.19 -0.23
CA SER A 434 -34.62 -25.36 -1.02
C SER A 434 -35.65 -26.24 -0.30
N ASN A 435 -35.78 -26.16 1.04
CA ASN A 435 -36.61 -27.07 1.83
C ASN A 435 -37.37 -26.36 2.97
N PHE A 436 -38.17 -25.34 2.67
CA PHE A 436 -39.12 -24.82 3.66
C PHE A 436 -40.54 -25.12 3.20
N THR A 437 -41.03 -26.32 3.54
CA THR A 437 -42.47 -26.54 3.64
C THR A 437 -43.01 -25.53 4.64
N ARG A 438 -43.97 -24.70 4.20
CA ARG A 438 -44.76 -23.81 5.05
C ARG A 438 -45.49 -24.66 6.10
N SER A 439 -44.83 -24.98 7.20
CA SER A 439 -45.46 -25.55 8.39
C SER A 439 -45.03 -24.70 9.57
N LEU A 440 -45.58 -23.49 9.62
CA LEU A 440 -45.86 -22.73 10.83
C LEU A 440 -47.32 -22.31 10.75
#